data_AF-A0A535XD02-F1
#
_entry.id   AF-A0A535XD02-F1
#
_cell.length_a   1.000
_cell.length_b   1.000
_cell.length_c   1.000
_cell.angle_alpha   90.00
_cell.angle_beta   90.00
_cell.angle_gamma   90.00
#
_symmetry.space_group_name_H-M   'P 1'
#
loop_
_entity.id
_entity.type
_entity.pdbx_description
1 polymer ?
#
loop_
_entity_poly.entity_id
_entity_poly.type
_entity_poly.pdbx_seq_one_letter_code
_entity_poly.pdbx_strand_id
1 'polypeptide(L)'
;MNGWRFQTWTAEHPLPIGAVERAALGARVLAGEVIGSGAVLASATRVAGARRLGLEPADLPRVLRVAVGSEVKARMVIARTGRRFARAVTAPHAGRLVQMTADGDLLVAPIVGRWTVRSTLDGTVTRSDDSAVTVEGAAWGLEGVAAYGPDAIGELVLGVDSPRAELSPFRLDVRLSGRILIAGAKISAEALTRAHACGLAGIVGGAIPAAGLRVVYGDGALASGGATREDRPTVLSLLGFGSAAPAREIFEPLVSLAGSRATIHTASARLFAFGPADAADIARDAPPTALAADYASVRTLTTSCEPVGEIGLASEHRVDALRCGDDLFPVANVRGYHAR
;
A
#
# COMPACT_ATOMS: atom_id res chain seq x y z
N MET A 1 11.79 15.95 -10.62
CA MET A 1 12.26 15.21 -11.81
C MET A 1 11.95 13.76 -11.57
N ASN A 2 11.13 13.14 -12.41
CA ASN A 2 10.83 11.71 -12.32
C ASN A 2 12.03 10.94 -12.86
N GLY A 3 12.47 9.91 -12.16
CA GLY A 3 13.64 9.14 -12.56
C GLY A 3 13.93 8.01 -11.59
N TRP A 4 14.74 7.07 -12.04
CA TRP A 4 15.16 5.93 -11.23
C TRP A 4 16.23 6.32 -10.23
N ARG A 5 16.12 5.83 -8.99
CA ARG A 5 17.14 6.02 -7.96
C ARG A 5 17.37 4.74 -7.18
N PHE A 6 18.62 4.28 -7.13
CA PHE A 6 19.03 3.26 -6.18
C PHE A 6 19.50 3.93 -4.90
N GLN A 7 18.82 3.67 -3.80
CA GLN A 7 19.18 4.20 -2.48
C GLN A 7 18.54 3.34 -1.39
N THR A 8 18.91 3.63 -0.14
CA THR A 8 18.19 3.12 1.03
C THR A 8 16.89 3.92 1.18
N TRP A 9 15.78 3.20 1.23
CA TRP A 9 14.45 3.73 1.46
C TRP A 9 13.98 3.37 2.87
N THR A 10 13.18 4.25 3.45
CA THR A 10 12.50 4.04 4.73
C THR A 10 11.01 3.98 4.48
N ALA A 11 10.37 2.88 4.87
CA ALA A 11 8.92 2.70 4.78
C ALA A 11 8.34 2.51 6.19
N GLU A 12 7.48 3.42 6.60
CA GLU A 12 6.70 3.30 7.84
C GLU A 12 5.38 2.60 7.57
N HIS A 13 5.04 1.63 8.40
CA HIS A 13 3.80 0.86 8.31
C HIS A 13 3.00 1.08 9.59
N PRO A 14 1.97 1.95 9.57
CA PRO A 14 1.12 2.21 10.72
C PRO A 14 0.40 0.95 11.19
N LEU A 15 0.30 0.77 12.50
CA LEU A 15 -0.38 -0.35 13.14
C LEU A 15 -1.72 0.13 13.70
N PRO A 16 -2.84 -0.55 13.39
CA PRO A 16 -4.09 -0.30 14.07
C PRO A 16 -3.98 -0.53 15.58
N ILE A 17 -4.79 0.21 16.34
CA ILE A 17 -4.85 0.08 17.80
C ILE A 17 -5.31 -1.34 18.17
N GLY A 18 -4.57 -2.00 19.06
CA GLY A 18 -4.92 -3.32 19.55
C GLY A 18 -3.71 -4.04 20.12
N ALA A 19 -3.90 -5.29 20.55
CA ALA A 19 -2.77 -6.12 20.93
C ALA A 19 -2.14 -6.73 19.66
N VAL A 20 -0.87 -6.39 19.45
CA VAL A 20 -0.16 -6.57 18.19
C VAL A 20 0.99 -7.55 18.32
N GLU A 21 1.05 -8.54 17.44
CA GLU A 21 2.29 -9.26 17.14
C GLU A 21 3.07 -8.48 16.11
N ARG A 22 4.34 -8.18 16.40
CA ARG A 22 5.20 -7.33 15.55
C ARG A 22 6.51 -8.03 15.27
N ALA A 23 7.07 -7.73 14.10
CA ALA A 23 8.44 -8.07 13.80
C ALA A 23 9.38 -7.38 14.81
N ALA A 24 10.37 -8.11 15.32
CA ALA A 24 11.31 -7.58 16.30
C ALA A 24 12.22 -6.52 15.67
N LEU A 25 12.67 -5.55 16.48
CA LEU A 25 13.71 -4.61 16.08
C LEU A 25 14.96 -5.35 15.61
N GLY A 26 15.50 -4.97 14.45
CA GLY A 26 16.65 -5.62 13.82
C GLY A 26 16.33 -6.87 13.00
N ALA A 27 15.08 -7.32 12.94
CA ALA A 27 14.68 -8.45 12.11
C ALA A 27 14.86 -8.13 10.62
N ARG A 28 15.35 -9.12 9.85
CA ARG A 28 15.35 -9.08 8.39
C ARG A 28 13.98 -9.53 7.89
N VAL A 29 13.41 -8.78 6.96
CA VAL A 29 12.08 -9.05 6.39
C VAL A 29 12.11 -8.86 4.88
N LEU A 30 11.29 -9.63 4.17
CA LEU A 30 11.04 -9.43 2.75
C LEU A 30 9.73 -8.65 2.55
N ALA A 31 9.66 -7.89 1.45
CA ALA A 31 8.42 -7.29 1.00
C ALA A 31 7.34 -8.37 0.86
N GLY A 32 6.14 -8.07 1.36
CA GLY A 32 5.03 -9.00 1.45
C GLY A 32 5.01 -9.86 2.72
N GLU A 33 6.08 -9.96 3.51
CA GLU A 33 6.04 -10.65 4.80
C GLU A 33 5.22 -9.88 5.83
N VAL A 34 4.54 -10.61 6.71
CA VAL A 34 3.73 -10.01 7.79
C VAL A 34 4.68 -9.47 8.85
N ILE A 35 4.64 -8.16 9.06
CA ILE A 35 5.46 -7.44 10.05
C ILE A 35 4.63 -6.95 11.23
N GLY A 36 3.30 -6.96 11.10
CA GLY A 36 2.36 -6.63 12.16
C GLY A 36 1.09 -7.44 11.99
N SER A 37 0.51 -7.94 13.07
CA SER A 37 -0.83 -8.52 13.04
C SER A 37 -1.56 -8.32 14.36
N GLY A 38 -2.89 -8.26 14.29
CA GLY A 38 -3.70 -8.02 15.48
C GLY A 38 -5.15 -8.44 15.31
N ALA A 39 -5.90 -8.29 16.40
CA ALA A 39 -7.32 -8.56 16.47
C ALA A 39 -8.11 -7.25 16.60
N VAL A 40 -9.20 -7.13 15.86
CA VAL A 40 -10.20 -6.07 16.04
C VAL A 40 -11.17 -6.54 17.10
N LEU A 41 -11.27 -5.77 18.19
CA LEU A 41 -12.10 -6.10 19.35
C LEU A 41 -13.39 -5.29 19.34
N ALA A 42 -14.50 -5.94 19.65
CA ALA A 42 -15.76 -5.26 19.95
C ALA A 42 -15.80 -4.79 21.42
N SER A 43 -16.89 -4.10 21.81
CA SER A 43 -17.09 -3.64 23.18
C SER A 43 -16.93 -4.78 24.20
N ALA A 44 -16.17 -4.49 25.25
CA ALA A 44 -15.86 -5.48 26.27
C ALA A 44 -17.05 -5.75 27.20
N THR A 45 -17.30 -7.03 27.48
CA THR A 45 -18.19 -7.47 28.54
C THR A 45 -17.45 -7.46 29.88
N ARG A 46 -18.01 -6.76 30.86
CA ARG A 46 -17.48 -6.77 32.24
C ARG A 46 -17.96 -8.01 32.99
N VAL A 47 -17.03 -8.70 33.64
CA VAL A 47 -17.28 -9.88 34.46
C VAL A 47 -16.74 -9.63 35.85
N ALA A 48 -17.61 -9.70 36.87
CA ALA A 48 -17.20 -9.56 38.25
C ALA A 48 -16.22 -10.69 38.64
N GLY A 49 -14.93 -10.37 38.81
CA GLY A 49 -13.87 -11.34 39.04
C GLY A 49 -13.75 -11.67 40.53
N ALA A 50 -13.10 -10.78 41.28
CA ALA A 50 -12.81 -10.94 42.71
C ALA A 50 -14.09 -11.22 43.52
N ARG A 51 -15.15 -10.44 43.26
CA ARG A 51 -16.47 -10.58 43.91
C ARG A 51 -17.09 -11.96 43.73
N ARG A 52 -17.02 -12.56 42.53
CA ARG A 52 -17.58 -13.91 42.28
C ARG A 52 -16.75 -15.01 42.95
N LEU A 53 -15.45 -14.77 43.14
CA LEU A 53 -14.57 -15.70 43.84
C LEU A 53 -14.61 -15.51 45.36
N GLY A 54 -15.12 -14.37 45.84
CA GLY A 54 -15.10 -13.98 47.25
C GLY A 54 -13.67 -13.67 47.71
N LEU A 55 -12.92 -12.95 46.88
CA LEU A 55 -11.56 -12.51 47.13
C LEU A 55 -11.50 -10.99 47.19
N GLU A 56 -10.49 -10.45 47.87
CA GLU A 56 -10.10 -9.06 47.70
C GLU A 56 -9.55 -8.84 46.27
N PRO A 57 -9.76 -7.67 45.65
CA PRO A 57 -9.25 -7.38 44.30
C PRO A 57 -7.74 -7.65 44.15
N ALA A 58 -6.95 -7.35 45.19
CA ALA A 58 -5.51 -7.56 45.22
C ALA A 58 -5.09 -9.03 45.13
N ASP A 59 -5.96 -9.97 45.51
CA ASP A 59 -5.67 -11.41 45.48
C ASP A 59 -6.08 -12.08 44.16
N LEU A 60 -6.88 -11.41 43.32
CA LEU A 60 -7.35 -11.96 42.05
C LEU A 60 -6.21 -12.40 41.10
N PRO A 61 -5.11 -11.64 40.92
CA PRO A 61 -4.00 -12.04 40.05
C PRO A 61 -3.43 -13.43 40.36
N ARG A 62 -3.42 -13.82 41.64
CA ARG A 62 -2.83 -15.08 42.12
C ARG A 62 -3.63 -16.32 41.70
N VAL A 63 -4.89 -16.12 41.31
CA VAL A 63 -5.82 -17.21 40.98
C VAL A 63 -6.26 -17.20 39.51
N LEU A 64 -5.71 -16.28 38.70
CA LEU A 64 -5.89 -16.28 37.25
C LEU A 64 -5.31 -17.56 36.65
N ARG A 65 -6.04 -18.14 35.70
CA ARG A 65 -5.63 -19.28 34.86
C ARG A 65 -5.27 -18.85 33.45
N VAL A 66 -5.63 -17.62 33.10
CA VAL A 66 -5.39 -16.99 31.80
C VAL A 66 -4.76 -15.63 32.04
N ALA A 67 -3.66 -15.33 31.35
CA ALA A 67 -3.01 -14.03 31.45
C ALA A 67 -3.83 -12.94 30.73
N VAL A 68 -3.78 -11.72 31.24
CA VAL A 68 -4.30 -10.54 30.52
C VAL A 68 -3.60 -10.47 29.15
N GLY A 69 -4.37 -10.20 28.11
CA GLY A 69 -3.92 -10.25 26.73
C GLY A 69 -4.05 -11.62 26.05
N SER A 70 -4.55 -12.67 26.73
CA SER A 70 -4.75 -13.97 26.09
C SER A 70 -6.15 -14.14 25.48
N GLU A 71 -6.26 -14.96 24.43
CA GLU A 71 -7.55 -15.37 23.88
C GLU A 71 -8.25 -16.39 24.79
N VAL A 72 -9.58 -16.30 24.86
CA VAL A 72 -10.44 -17.16 25.67
C VAL A 72 -11.59 -17.71 24.83
N LYS A 73 -12.03 -18.93 25.14
CA LYS A 73 -13.23 -19.52 24.56
C LYS A 73 -14.44 -19.28 25.46
N ALA A 74 -15.65 -19.29 24.90
CA ALA A 74 -16.86 -19.23 25.72
C ALA A 74 -16.84 -20.31 26.79
N ARG A 75 -17.24 -19.95 28.03
CA ARG A 75 -17.22 -20.81 29.23
C ARG A 75 -15.84 -21.28 29.69
N MET A 76 -14.73 -20.88 29.06
CA MET A 76 -13.37 -21.16 29.55
C MET A 76 -13.17 -20.55 30.94
N VAL A 77 -12.54 -21.31 31.85
CA VAL A 77 -12.21 -20.82 33.19
C VAL A 77 -11.09 -19.79 33.11
N ILE A 78 -11.39 -18.53 33.47
CA ILE A 78 -10.42 -17.43 33.49
C ILE A 78 -9.69 -17.38 34.84
N ALA A 79 -10.42 -17.64 35.92
CA ALA A 79 -9.89 -17.60 37.29
C ALA A 79 -10.57 -18.66 38.15
N ARG A 80 -9.84 -19.25 39.11
CA ARG A 80 -10.37 -20.30 39.98
C ARG A 80 -9.71 -20.31 41.35
N THR A 81 -10.52 -20.36 42.41
CA THR A 81 -10.08 -20.53 43.80
C THR A 81 -10.77 -21.72 44.47
N GLY A 82 -10.21 -22.22 45.58
CA GLY A 82 -10.76 -23.29 46.41
C GLY A 82 -10.40 -24.72 45.97
N ARG A 83 -10.30 -25.64 46.95
CA ARG A 83 -10.06 -27.09 46.73
C ARG A 83 -11.37 -27.90 46.79
N ARG A 84 -12.03 -27.93 47.95
CA ARG A 84 -13.25 -28.74 48.20
C ARG A 84 -14.55 -28.06 47.72
N PHE A 85 -14.57 -26.72 47.69
CA PHE A 85 -15.67 -25.91 47.14
C PHE A 85 -15.11 -24.87 46.18
N ALA A 86 -14.74 -25.32 44.98
CA ALA A 86 -14.09 -24.45 44.02
C ALA A 86 -15.06 -23.44 43.41
N ARG A 87 -14.68 -22.16 43.43
CA ARG A 87 -15.38 -21.10 42.71
C ARG A 87 -14.58 -20.76 41.47
N ALA A 88 -15.28 -20.53 40.36
CA ALA A 88 -14.66 -20.22 39.09
C ALA A 88 -15.37 -19.05 38.42
N VAL A 89 -14.58 -18.20 37.76
CA VAL A 89 -15.08 -17.19 36.83
C VAL A 89 -14.77 -17.67 35.43
N THR A 90 -15.80 -17.78 34.60
CA THR A 90 -15.69 -18.24 33.22
C THR A 90 -15.90 -17.10 32.24
N ALA A 91 -15.29 -17.19 31.06
CA ALA A 91 -15.51 -16.27 29.97
C ALA A 91 -16.98 -16.30 29.50
N PRO A 92 -17.63 -15.14 29.31
CA PRO A 92 -19.03 -15.05 28.88
C PRO A 92 -19.20 -15.44 27.41
N HIS A 93 -18.18 -15.19 26.59
CA HIS A 93 -18.12 -15.50 25.17
C HIS A 93 -16.66 -15.79 24.77
N ALA A 94 -16.45 -16.23 23.52
CA ALA A 94 -15.11 -16.28 22.94
C ALA A 94 -14.58 -14.85 22.69
N GLY A 95 -13.28 -14.65 22.80
CA GLY A 95 -12.69 -13.32 22.65
C GLY A 95 -11.32 -13.22 23.30
N ARG A 96 -10.99 -12.04 23.84
CA ARG A 96 -9.72 -11.77 24.52
C ARG A 96 -9.97 -11.22 25.92
N LEU A 97 -9.19 -11.67 26.91
CA LEU A 97 -9.14 -11.03 28.21
C LEU A 97 -8.32 -9.73 28.07
N VAL A 98 -8.99 -8.59 27.99
CA VAL A 98 -8.36 -7.31 27.64
C VAL A 98 -7.64 -6.70 28.84
N GLN A 99 -8.30 -6.70 29.99
CA GLN A 99 -7.82 -6.01 31.18
C GLN A 99 -8.46 -6.59 32.43
N MET A 100 -7.74 -6.46 33.55
CA MET A 100 -8.29 -6.56 34.90
C MET A 100 -8.33 -5.16 35.52
N THR A 101 -9.50 -4.73 36.01
CA THR A 101 -9.65 -3.42 36.65
C THR A 101 -9.07 -3.41 38.07
N ALA A 102 -8.82 -2.23 38.62
CA ALA A 102 -8.39 -2.09 40.01
C ALA A 102 -9.39 -2.70 41.02
N ASP A 103 -10.70 -2.65 40.70
CA ASP A 103 -11.77 -3.23 41.51
C ASP A 103 -11.88 -4.76 41.40
N GLY A 104 -11.02 -5.41 40.61
CA GLY A 104 -11.02 -6.86 40.42
C GLY A 104 -12.11 -7.36 39.46
N ASP A 105 -12.57 -6.52 38.54
CA ASP A 105 -13.40 -6.96 37.41
C ASP A 105 -12.52 -7.36 36.22
N LEU A 106 -13.00 -8.31 35.42
CA LEU A 106 -12.34 -8.81 34.22
C LEU A 106 -13.09 -8.30 32.99
N LEU A 107 -12.38 -7.67 32.05
CA LEU A 107 -12.93 -7.19 30.79
C LEU A 107 -12.64 -8.19 29.68
N VAL A 108 -13.68 -8.78 29.09
CA VAL A 108 -13.55 -9.76 28.00
C VAL A 108 -14.20 -9.18 26.74
N ALA A 109 -13.44 -9.00 25.67
CA ALA A 109 -13.91 -8.42 24.42
C ALA A 109 -14.01 -9.47 23.30
N PRO A 110 -15.11 -9.55 22.53
CA PRO A 110 -15.18 -10.41 21.35
C PRO A 110 -14.18 -9.98 20.29
N ILE A 111 -13.59 -10.95 19.58
CA ILE A 111 -12.77 -10.69 18.38
C ILE A 111 -13.71 -10.69 17.18
N VAL A 112 -13.85 -9.54 16.52
CA VAL A 112 -14.76 -9.35 15.36
C VAL A 112 -14.04 -9.28 14.02
N GLY A 113 -12.71 -9.19 14.04
CA GLY A 113 -11.89 -9.19 12.85
C GLY A 113 -10.42 -9.40 13.19
N ARG A 114 -9.59 -9.59 12.17
CA ARG A 114 -8.14 -9.60 12.27
C ARG A 114 -7.56 -8.74 11.18
N TRP A 115 -6.42 -8.14 11.45
CA TRP A 115 -5.69 -7.34 10.48
C TRP A 115 -4.25 -7.81 10.40
N THR A 116 -3.64 -7.61 9.23
CA THR A 116 -2.23 -7.86 8.99
C THR A 116 -1.63 -6.69 8.24
N VAL A 117 -0.43 -6.31 8.63
CA VAL A 117 0.41 -5.32 7.97
C VAL A 117 1.62 -6.04 7.41
N ARG A 118 1.92 -5.76 6.14
CA ARG A 118 3.01 -6.42 5.40
C ARG A 118 4.09 -5.41 5.06
N SER A 119 5.34 -5.87 5.02
CA SER A 119 6.45 -5.02 4.59
C SER A 119 6.29 -4.65 3.11
N THR A 120 6.62 -3.41 2.77
CA THR A 120 6.67 -2.93 1.38
C THR A 120 8.08 -3.00 0.80
N LEU A 121 9.10 -3.21 1.64
CA LEU A 121 10.52 -3.28 1.27
C LEU A 121 11.15 -4.61 1.71
N ASP A 122 12.11 -5.10 0.93
CA ASP A 122 13.11 -6.06 1.42
C ASP A 122 14.14 -5.29 2.27
N GLY A 123 14.30 -5.65 3.55
CA GLY A 123 15.08 -4.80 4.46
C GLY A 123 15.22 -5.29 5.90
N THR A 124 15.50 -4.33 6.78
CA THR A 124 15.64 -4.53 8.23
C THR A 124 14.64 -3.66 8.97
N VAL A 125 14.01 -4.20 10.02
CA VAL A 125 13.15 -3.43 10.93
C VAL A 125 14.01 -2.48 11.76
N THR A 126 13.86 -1.17 11.55
CA THR A 126 14.60 -0.11 12.28
C THR A 126 13.78 0.55 13.39
N ARG A 127 12.46 0.33 13.39
CA ARG A 127 11.55 0.73 14.46
C ARG A 127 10.41 -0.29 14.55
N SER A 128 10.04 -0.67 15.77
CA SER A 128 8.85 -1.48 16.04
C SER A 128 8.28 -1.09 17.39
N ASP A 129 7.22 -0.28 17.36
CA ASP A 129 6.47 0.13 18.55
C ASP A 129 4.96 0.01 18.32
N ASP A 130 4.15 0.45 19.29
CA ASP A 130 2.70 0.15 19.31
C ASP A 130 1.95 0.89 18.20
N SER A 131 2.57 1.89 17.58
CA SER A 131 1.97 2.72 16.53
C SER A 131 2.41 2.33 15.13
N ALA A 132 3.62 1.78 14.95
CA ALA A 132 4.18 1.51 13.63
C ALA A 132 5.34 0.51 13.65
N VAL A 133 5.56 -0.10 12.49
CA VAL A 133 6.81 -0.80 12.15
C VAL A 133 7.48 -0.09 10.97
N THR A 134 8.73 0.32 11.13
CA THR A 134 9.53 0.94 10.07
C THR A 134 10.55 -0.05 9.54
N VAL A 135 10.60 -0.19 8.22
CA VAL A 135 11.57 -1.04 7.51
C VAL A 135 12.47 -0.16 6.65
N GLU A 136 13.77 -0.40 6.73
CA GLU A 136 14.76 0.23 5.86
C GLU A 136 15.41 -0.80 4.94
N GLY A 137 15.47 -0.47 3.65
CA GLY A 137 15.95 -1.38 2.61
C GLY A 137 16.47 -0.65 1.39
N ALA A 138 17.50 -1.22 0.75
CA ALA A 138 18.01 -0.69 -0.52
C ALA A 138 17.18 -1.22 -1.69
N ALA A 139 16.73 -0.32 -2.57
CA ALA A 139 15.96 -0.69 -3.75
C ALA A 139 16.11 0.37 -4.85
N TRP A 140 15.83 -0.06 -6.08
CA TRP A 140 15.56 0.86 -7.17
C TRP A 140 14.15 1.43 -7.02
N GLY A 141 14.02 2.74 -6.84
CA GLY A 141 12.74 3.42 -6.75
C GLY A 141 12.37 4.16 -8.03
N LEU A 142 11.13 4.00 -8.48
CA LEU A 142 10.51 4.78 -9.55
C LEU A 142 9.19 5.38 -9.06
N GLU A 143 9.12 6.70 -9.05
CA GLU A 143 7.92 7.44 -8.68
C GLU A 143 6.95 7.55 -9.87
N GLY A 144 5.69 7.26 -9.61
CA GLY A 144 4.58 7.55 -10.51
C GLY A 144 3.76 8.74 -10.00
N VAL A 145 2.79 9.17 -10.81
CA VAL A 145 1.90 10.29 -10.45
C VAL A 145 0.71 9.83 -9.61
N ALA A 146 0.32 8.55 -9.72
CA ALA A 146 -0.80 7.99 -8.98
C ALA A 146 -0.70 6.46 -8.93
N ALA A 147 -1.23 5.86 -7.86
CA ALA A 147 -1.41 4.42 -7.74
C ALA A 147 -2.83 4.06 -7.25
N TYR A 148 -3.33 2.92 -7.70
CA TYR A 148 -4.70 2.43 -7.45
C TYR A 148 -4.68 0.97 -7.01
N GLY A 149 -5.47 0.64 -5.97
CA GLY A 149 -5.54 -0.71 -5.39
C GLY A 149 -4.67 -0.88 -4.13
N PRO A 150 -4.62 -2.08 -3.53
CA PRO A 150 -3.75 -2.37 -2.38
C PRO A 150 -2.26 -2.33 -2.77
N ASP A 151 -1.34 -2.48 -1.84
CA ASP A 151 0.06 -2.70 -2.23
C ASP A 151 0.20 -4.03 -2.99
N ALA A 152 1.01 -4.03 -4.06
CA ALA A 152 1.28 -5.22 -4.85
C ALA A 152 2.73 -5.64 -4.70
N ILE A 153 2.96 -6.93 -4.46
CA ILE A 153 4.28 -7.55 -4.45
C ILE A 153 4.28 -8.64 -5.51
N GLY A 154 5.31 -8.69 -6.35
CA GLY A 154 5.42 -9.70 -7.40
C GLY A 154 6.71 -9.57 -8.21
N GLU A 155 6.94 -10.50 -9.12
CA GLU A 155 8.02 -10.42 -10.10
C GLU A 155 7.64 -9.44 -11.22
N LEU A 156 8.58 -8.58 -11.64
CA LEU A 156 8.42 -7.70 -12.78
C LEU A 156 8.48 -8.49 -14.09
N VAL A 157 7.48 -8.35 -14.95
CA VAL A 157 7.44 -9.01 -16.26
C VAL A 157 7.07 -8.01 -17.35
N LEU A 158 7.71 -8.14 -18.51
CA LEU A 158 7.36 -7.33 -19.68
C LEU A 158 6.01 -7.75 -20.26
N GLY A 159 5.05 -6.82 -20.24
CA GLY A 159 3.76 -6.97 -20.93
C GLY A 159 3.75 -6.37 -22.33
N VAL A 160 4.74 -5.54 -22.65
CA VAL A 160 4.89 -4.85 -23.93
C VAL A 160 6.34 -4.86 -24.42
N ASP A 161 6.52 -4.71 -25.72
CA ASP A 161 7.85 -4.76 -26.35
C ASP A 161 8.43 -3.35 -26.61
N SER A 162 7.65 -2.29 -26.36
CA SER A 162 8.10 -0.89 -26.51
C SER A 162 7.34 0.07 -25.59
N PRO A 163 7.93 1.23 -25.24
CA PRO A 163 7.26 2.23 -24.41
C PRO A 163 6.02 2.83 -25.06
N ARG A 164 5.90 2.76 -26.39
CA ARG A 164 4.75 3.30 -27.15
C ARG A 164 3.61 2.29 -27.31
N ALA A 165 3.84 1.03 -26.99
CA ALA A 165 2.85 -0.02 -27.20
C ALA A 165 1.69 0.08 -26.20
N GLU A 166 0.51 -0.31 -26.66
CA GLU A 166 -0.65 -0.53 -25.81
C GLU A 166 -0.61 -1.95 -25.23
N LEU A 167 -0.94 -2.09 -23.95
CA LEU A 167 -1.07 -3.41 -23.33
C LEU A 167 -2.33 -4.10 -23.87
N SER A 168 -2.13 -5.12 -24.70
CA SER A 168 -3.23 -5.89 -25.30
C SER A 168 -3.79 -6.95 -24.32
N PRO A 169 -5.13 -7.08 -24.19
CA PRO A 169 -5.74 -8.11 -23.35
C PRO A 169 -5.40 -9.54 -23.78
N PHE A 170 -5.04 -9.76 -25.06
CA PHE A 170 -4.68 -11.08 -25.57
C PHE A 170 -3.31 -11.57 -25.09
N ARG A 171 -2.46 -10.68 -24.57
CA ARG A 171 -1.18 -11.05 -23.93
C ARG A 171 -1.37 -11.45 -22.46
N LEU A 172 -2.59 -11.38 -21.94
CA LEU A 172 -2.90 -11.61 -20.53
C LEU A 172 -3.58 -12.98 -20.32
N ASP A 173 -2.86 -13.84 -19.61
CA ASP A 173 -3.33 -15.15 -19.18
C ASP A 173 -2.94 -15.45 -17.73
N VAL A 174 -3.49 -16.55 -17.19
CA VAL A 174 -3.36 -16.96 -15.79
C VAL A 174 -1.93 -17.24 -15.33
N ARG A 175 -0.97 -17.43 -16.24
CA ARG A 175 0.46 -17.63 -15.89
C ARG A 175 1.09 -16.35 -15.34
N LEU A 176 0.47 -15.20 -15.59
CA LEU A 176 0.86 -13.89 -15.06
C LEU A 176 0.25 -13.60 -13.68
N SER A 177 -0.53 -14.54 -13.11
CA SER A 177 -1.08 -14.42 -11.77
C SER A 177 0.00 -14.13 -10.74
N GLY A 178 -0.24 -13.14 -9.86
CA GLY A 178 0.71 -12.72 -8.82
C GLY A 178 1.92 -11.91 -9.32
N ARG A 179 2.01 -11.62 -10.63
CA ARG A 179 3.13 -10.83 -11.20
C ARG A 179 2.78 -9.35 -11.35
N ILE A 180 3.81 -8.52 -11.47
CA ILE A 180 3.68 -7.10 -11.78
C ILE A 180 4.07 -6.88 -13.23
N LEU A 181 3.13 -6.41 -14.04
CA LEU A 181 3.35 -6.28 -15.48
C LEU A 181 3.81 -4.88 -15.86
N ILE A 182 4.83 -4.79 -16.69
CA ILE A 182 5.31 -3.55 -17.31
C ILE A 182 4.51 -3.32 -18.59
N ALA A 183 3.73 -2.23 -18.59
CA ALA A 183 2.97 -1.74 -19.71
C ALA A 183 3.66 -0.55 -20.39
N GLY A 184 3.22 -0.22 -21.60
CA GLY A 184 3.75 0.89 -22.39
C GLY A 184 2.94 2.16 -22.19
N ALA A 185 2.50 2.77 -23.30
CA ALA A 185 1.88 4.08 -23.29
C ALA A 185 0.47 4.10 -22.69
N LYS A 186 -0.25 2.98 -22.82
CA LYS A 186 -1.66 2.87 -22.49
C LYS A 186 -2.00 1.47 -21.99
N ILE A 187 -2.83 1.42 -20.96
CA ILE A 187 -3.46 0.20 -20.45
C ILE A 187 -4.94 0.26 -20.86
N SER A 188 -5.44 -0.55 -21.79
CA SER A 188 -6.86 -0.46 -22.16
C SER A 188 -7.77 -0.89 -21.00
N ALA A 189 -9.05 -0.47 -21.03
CA ALA A 189 -10.03 -0.93 -20.05
C ALA A 189 -10.25 -2.45 -20.14
N GLU A 190 -10.21 -3.04 -21.35
CA GLU A 190 -10.26 -4.49 -21.51
C GLU A 190 -9.03 -5.18 -20.93
N ALA A 191 -7.84 -4.62 -21.13
CA ALA A 191 -6.60 -5.16 -20.58
C ALA A 191 -6.61 -5.11 -19.05
N LEU A 192 -7.06 -4.01 -18.45
CA LEU A 192 -7.18 -3.90 -17.01
C LEU A 192 -8.21 -4.90 -16.44
N THR A 193 -9.37 -5.03 -17.07
CA THR A 193 -10.40 -6.01 -16.69
C THR A 193 -9.89 -7.45 -16.81
N ARG A 194 -9.16 -7.75 -17.89
CA ARG A 194 -8.56 -9.07 -18.11
C ARG A 194 -7.44 -9.35 -17.10
N ALA A 195 -6.64 -8.35 -16.74
CA ALA A 195 -5.61 -8.47 -15.72
C ALA A 195 -6.20 -8.81 -14.34
N HIS A 196 -7.30 -8.15 -13.97
CA HIS A 196 -8.07 -8.49 -12.77
C HIS A 196 -8.51 -9.95 -12.81
N ALA A 197 -9.13 -10.39 -13.91
CA ALA A 197 -9.59 -11.78 -14.07
C ALA A 197 -8.44 -12.82 -14.07
N CYS A 198 -7.24 -12.44 -14.51
CA CYS A 198 -6.06 -13.31 -14.50
C CYS A 198 -5.31 -13.30 -13.16
N GLY A 199 -5.73 -12.49 -12.19
CA GLY A 199 -5.11 -12.43 -10.86
C GLY A 199 -3.74 -11.76 -10.85
N LEU A 200 -3.45 -10.83 -11.76
CA LEU A 200 -2.20 -10.06 -11.72
C LEU A 200 -2.06 -9.33 -10.38
N ALA A 201 -0.85 -9.28 -9.83
CA ALA A 201 -0.59 -8.49 -8.63
C ALA A 201 -0.62 -7.00 -8.95
N GLY A 202 0.02 -6.58 -10.05
CA GLY A 202 0.07 -5.18 -10.41
C GLY A 202 0.38 -4.90 -11.88
N ILE A 203 0.23 -3.64 -12.29
CA ILE A 203 0.62 -3.12 -13.60
C ILE A 203 1.30 -1.76 -13.39
N VAL A 204 2.44 -1.54 -14.05
CA VAL A 204 3.12 -0.24 -14.11
C VAL A 204 3.10 0.23 -15.56
N GLY A 205 2.59 1.43 -15.84
CA GLY A 205 2.49 1.93 -17.22
C GLY A 205 2.48 3.45 -17.31
N GLY A 206 2.57 3.97 -18.53
CA GLY A 206 2.59 5.41 -18.80
C GLY A 206 1.31 6.09 -18.35
N ALA A 207 0.20 5.86 -19.06
CA ALA A 207 -1.09 6.43 -18.72
C ALA A 207 -2.19 5.37 -18.56
N ILE A 208 -3.18 5.68 -17.73
CA ILE A 208 -4.33 4.81 -17.43
C ILE A 208 -5.64 5.47 -17.92
N PRO A 209 -6.59 4.74 -18.52
CA PRO A 209 -7.91 5.27 -18.82
C PRO A 209 -8.74 5.37 -17.54
N ALA A 210 -9.25 6.57 -17.25
CA ALA A 210 -10.15 6.80 -16.12
C ALA A 210 -11.38 5.87 -16.16
N ALA A 211 -11.92 5.60 -17.36
CA ALA A 211 -13.03 4.67 -17.54
C ALA A 211 -12.69 3.23 -17.09
N GLY A 212 -11.46 2.76 -17.34
CA GLY A 212 -11.02 1.43 -16.92
C GLY A 212 -10.87 1.32 -15.41
N LEU A 213 -10.34 2.35 -14.76
CA LEU A 213 -10.25 2.40 -13.30
C LEU A 213 -11.64 2.32 -12.66
N ARG A 214 -12.63 3.03 -13.21
CA ARG A 214 -13.99 3.01 -12.68
C ARG A 214 -14.65 1.64 -12.76
N VAL A 215 -14.33 0.84 -13.78
CA VAL A 215 -14.83 -0.54 -13.90
C VAL A 215 -14.28 -1.44 -12.81
N VAL A 216 -12.98 -1.35 -12.51
CA VAL A 216 -12.32 -2.25 -11.55
C VAL A 216 -12.47 -1.76 -10.10
N TYR A 217 -12.31 -0.46 -9.86
CA TYR A 217 -12.26 0.11 -8.50
C TYR A 217 -13.52 0.91 -8.13
N GLY A 218 -14.47 1.08 -9.06
CA GLY A 218 -15.70 1.85 -8.83
C GLY A 218 -15.51 3.36 -8.86
N ASP A 219 -16.53 4.10 -8.41
CA ASP A 219 -16.59 5.57 -8.45
C ASP A 219 -15.64 6.26 -7.44
N GLY A 220 -14.97 5.50 -6.57
CA GLY A 220 -14.06 6.06 -5.57
C GLY A 220 -12.71 6.52 -6.12
N ALA A 221 -12.34 6.13 -7.35
CA ALA A 221 -11.03 6.43 -7.94
C ALA A 221 -10.82 7.95 -8.13
N LEU A 222 -9.86 8.51 -7.39
CA LEU A 222 -9.51 9.92 -7.48
C LEU A 222 -8.36 10.17 -8.46
N ALA A 223 -8.28 11.39 -8.97
CA ALA A 223 -7.21 11.81 -9.89
C ALA A 223 -5.81 11.68 -9.27
N SER A 224 -5.69 11.88 -7.95
CA SER A 224 -4.46 11.75 -7.17
C SER A 224 -4.10 10.31 -6.78
N GLY A 225 -4.90 9.32 -7.18
CA GLY A 225 -4.77 7.94 -6.68
C GLY A 225 -5.55 7.69 -5.39
N GLY A 226 -5.42 6.46 -4.88
CA GLY A 226 -6.02 6.04 -3.61
C GLY A 226 -6.55 4.60 -3.64
N ALA A 227 -6.43 3.91 -2.51
CA ALA A 227 -6.98 2.56 -2.34
C ALA A 227 -8.51 2.65 -2.32
N THR A 228 -9.13 2.23 -3.43
CA THR A 228 -10.58 2.36 -3.62
C THR A 228 -11.30 1.02 -3.52
N ARG A 229 -10.56 -0.07 -3.30
CA ARG A 229 -11.01 -1.42 -2.93
C ARG A 229 -9.78 -2.31 -2.71
N GLU A 230 -9.96 -3.47 -2.09
CA GLU A 230 -8.91 -4.52 -2.02
C GLU A 230 -8.73 -5.27 -3.36
N ASP A 231 -9.42 -4.84 -4.42
CA ASP A 231 -9.35 -5.44 -5.75
C ASP A 231 -7.98 -5.21 -6.40
N ARG A 232 -7.50 -6.26 -7.08
CA ARG A 232 -6.24 -6.29 -7.85
C ARG A 232 -6.53 -6.27 -9.35
N PRO A 233 -5.58 -5.94 -10.25
CA PRO A 233 -4.19 -5.59 -9.99
C PRO A 233 -4.08 -4.23 -9.28
N THR A 234 -2.93 -3.95 -8.68
CA THR A 234 -2.55 -2.59 -8.32
C THR A 234 -2.00 -1.88 -9.54
N VAL A 235 -2.48 -0.68 -9.88
CA VAL A 235 -2.01 0.04 -11.07
C VAL A 235 -1.22 1.27 -10.66
N LEU A 236 0.04 1.35 -11.10
CA LEU A 236 0.88 2.53 -10.99
C LEU A 236 0.91 3.29 -12.32
N SER A 237 0.41 4.53 -12.30
CA SER A 237 0.50 5.47 -13.42
C SER A 237 1.77 6.29 -13.33
N LEU A 238 2.56 6.32 -14.40
CA LEU A 238 3.79 7.11 -14.47
C LEU A 238 3.57 8.54 -14.99
N LEU A 239 2.54 8.75 -15.79
CA LEU A 239 2.28 10.00 -16.52
C LEU A 239 0.83 10.49 -16.43
N GLY A 240 -0.08 9.71 -15.82
CA GLY A 240 -1.44 10.15 -15.49
C GLY A 240 -2.52 9.41 -16.27
N PHE A 241 -3.42 10.17 -16.90
CA PHE A 241 -4.56 9.63 -17.63
C PHE A 241 -4.38 9.71 -19.15
N GLY A 242 -5.09 8.84 -19.88
CA GLY A 242 -5.08 8.84 -21.34
C GLY A 242 -4.05 7.90 -21.95
N SER A 243 -3.21 8.42 -22.86
CA SER A 243 -2.15 7.66 -23.53
C SER A 243 -0.87 8.47 -23.56
N ALA A 244 0.19 7.96 -22.96
CA ALA A 244 1.48 8.63 -22.95
C ALA A 244 2.61 7.61 -22.80
N ALA A 245 3.51 7.57 -23.77
CA ALA A 245 4.68 6.69 -23.71
C ALA A 245 5.65 7.20 -22.64
N PRO A 246 6.05 6.35 -21.66
CA PRO A 246 7.16 6.69 -20.78
C PRO A 246 8.41 7.04 -21.59
N ALA A 247 9.18 8.02 -21.10
CA ALA A 247 10.47 8.35 -21.69
C ALA A 247 11.39 7.13 -21.65
N ARG A 248 12.36 7.09 -22.57
CA ARG A 248 13.31 5.97 -22.69
C ARG A 248 14.06 5.74 -21.37
N GLU A 249 14.41 6.82 -20.69
CA GLU A 249 15.09 6.87 -19.38
C GLU A 249 14.28 6.22 -18.26
N ILE A 250 12.95 6.11 -18.41
CA ILE A 250 12.07 5.41 -17.47
C ILE A 250 11.86 3.96 -17.90
N PHE A 251 11.63 3.73 -19.19
CA PHE A 251 11.26 2.42 -19.73
C PHE A 251 12.44 1.44 -19.81
N GLU A 252 13.64 1.89 -20.21
CA GLU A 252 14.80 1.01 -20.33
C GLU A 252 15.20 0.38 -18.98
N PRO A 253 15.26 1.12 -17.86
CA PRO A 253 15.51 0.48 -16.56
C PRO A 253 14.40 -0.48 -16.13
N LEU A 254 13.13 -0.26 -16.49
CA LEU A 254 12.06 -1.25 -16.25
C LEU A 254 12.36 -2.57 -16.98
N VAL A 255 12.85 -2.50 -18.22
CA VAL A 255 13.26 -3.67 -19.01
C VAL A 255 14.45 -4.37 -18.35
N SER A 256 15.48 -3.63 -17.93
CA SER A 256 16.65 -4.22 -17.28
C SER A 256 16.35 -4.84 -15.92
N LEU A 257 15.34 -4.33 -15.21
CA LEU A 257 14.89 -4.85 -13.92
C LEU A 257 13.83 -5.97 -14.06
N ALA A 258 13.39 -6.31 -15.27
CA ALA A 258 12.48 -7.42 -15.50
C ALA A 258 13.07 -8.74 -14.96
N GLY A 259 12.24 -9.54 -14.29
CA GLY A 259 12.63 -10.72 -13.54
C GLY A 259 12.99 -10.44 -12.07
N SER A 260 13.17 -9.18 -11.67
CA SER A 260 13.36 -8.82 -10.26
C SER A 260 12.04 -8.88 -9.50
N ARG A 261 12.10 -9.20 -8.20
CA ARG A 261 10.97 -8.91 -7.30
C ARG A 261 10.79 -7.41 -7.17
N ALA A 262 9.54 -6.99 -7.06
CA ALA A 262 9.20 -5.60 -6.84
C ALA A 262 7.94 -5.42 -5.99
N THR A 263 7.78 -4.23 -5.45
CA THR A 263 6.59 -3.75 -4.77
C THR A 263 6.07 -2.49 -5.44
N ILE A 264 4.78 -2.43 -5.77
CA ILE A 264 4.08 -1.16 -5.96
C ILE A 264 3.54 -0.75 -4.59
N HIS A 265 4.11 0.31 -4.02
CA HIS A 265 3.64 0.93 -2.80
C HIS A 265 2.65 2.04 -3.15
N THR A 266 1.37 1.79 -2.89
CA THR A 266 0.27 2.65 -3.32
C THR A 266 0.30 3.98 -2.57
N ALA A 267 0.57 3.98 -1.27
CA ALA A 267 0.50 5.19 -0.45
C ALA A 267 1.49 6.28 -0.89
N SER A 268 2.64 5.88 -1.45
CA SER A 268 3.64 6.80 -2.00
C SER A 268 3.70 6.83 -3.53
N ALA A 269 2.76 6.17 -4.22
CA ALA A 269 2.76 5.96 -5.68
C ALA A 269 4.16 5.60 -6.23
N ARG A 270 4.82 4.59 -5.65
CA ARG A 270 6.20 4.25 -6.00
C ARG A 270 6.36 2.76 -6.28
N LEU A 271 7.11 2.43 -7.31
CA LEU A 271 7.63 1.09 -7.56
C LEU A 271 8.99 0.96 -6.87
N PHE A 272 9.16 -0.09 -6.07
CA PHE A 272 10.45 -0.52 -5.53
C PHE A 272 10.85 -1.83 -6.20
N ALA A 273 11.94 -1.87 -6.96
CA ALA A 273 12.50 -3.08 -7.53
C ALA A 273 13.74 -3.54 -6.74
N PHE A 274 13.74 -4.81 -6.33
CA PHE A 274 14.76 -5.42 -5.48
C PHE A 274 15.83 -6.13 -6.34
N GLY A 275 16.53 -5.34 -7.15
CA GLY A 275 17.68 -5.78 -7.96
C GLY A 275 19.00 -5.20 -7.44
N PRO A 276 20.15 -5.68 -7.93
CA PRO A 276 21.45 -5.14 -7.53
C PRO A 276 21.63 -3.69 -8.00
N ALA A 277 22.55 -2.96 -7.36
CA ALA A 277 22.78 -1.52 -7.59
C ALA A 277 23.30 -1.19 -9.00
N ASP A 278 23.80 -2.18 -9.72
CA ASP A 278 24.30 -2.09 -11.10
C ASP A 278 23.30 -2.67 -12.13
N ALA A 279 22.11 -3.14 -11.69
CA ALA A 279 21.12 -3.78 -12.55
C ALA A 279 20.55 -2.86 -13.63
N ALA A 280 20.44 -1.57 -13.34
CA ALA A 280 20.03 -0.56 -14.29
C ALA A 280 21.23 0.31 -14.63
N ASP A 281 21.76 0.15 -15.83
CA ASP A 281 22.95 0.86 -16.32
C ASP A 281 22.76 2.40 -16.39
N ILE A 282 21.58 2.91 -16.04
CA ILE A 282 21.20 4.29 -16.24
C ILE A 282 20.12 4.73 -15.24
N ALA A 283 20.53 5.31 -14.11
CA ALA A 283 19.72 6.33 -13.44
C ALA A 283 19.86 7.64 -14.24
N ARG A 284 18.91 7.91 -15.14
CA ARG A 284 18.81 9.22 -15.82
C ARG A 284 17.56 9.93 -15.33
N ASP A 285 17.69 11.22 -15.10
CA ASP A 285 16.53 12.08 -14.92
C ASP A 285 15.72 12.03 -16.21
N ALA A 286 14.44 11.68 -16.10
CA ALA A 286 13.57 11.70 -17.26
C ALA A 286 13.36 13.17 -17.68
N PRO A 287 13.30 13.43 -19.00
CA PRO A 287 12.94 14.74 -19.51
C PRO A 287 11.58 15.20 -18.95
N PRO A 288 11.39 16.51 -18.70
CA PRO A 288 10.12 17.02 -18.22
C PRO A 288 8.99 16.69 -19.20
N THR A 289 7.78 16.57 -18.69
CA THR A 289 6.59 16.26 -19.50
C THR A 289 5.54 17.35 -19.38
N ALA A 290 4.78 17.58 -20.45
CA ALA A 290 3.66 18.51 -20.48
C ALA A 290 2.42 17.87 -21.10
N LEU A 291 1.24 18.41 -20.80
CA LEU A 291 0.01 18.06 -21.52
C LEU A 291 0.19 18.40 -23.01
N ALA A 292 -0.23 17.48 -23.87
CA ALA A 292 -0.30 17.73 -25.29
C ALA A 292 -1.47 18.68 -25.62
N ALA A 293 -1.44 19.28 -26.81
CA ALA A 293 -2.45 20.24 -27.25
C ALA A 293 -3.87 19.64 -27.38
N ASP A 294 -3.99 18.31 -27.39
CA ASP A 294 -5.26 17.59 -27.39
C ASP A 294 -5.90 17.50 -25.98
N TYR A 295 -5.18 17.93 -24.93
CA TYR A 295 -5.56 17.82 -23.52
C TYR A 295 -5.87 16.39 -23.04
N ALA A 296 -5.48 15.38 -23.83
CA ALA A 296 -5.81 13.98 -23.61
C ALA A 296 -4.56 13.09 -23.54
N SER A 297 -3.41 13.58 -24.02
CA SER A 297 -2.14 12.89 -23.96
C SER A 297 -1.06 13.73 -23.27
N VAL A 298 0.04 13.07 -22.89
CA VAL A 298 1.23 13.73 -22.33
C VAL A 298 2.38 13.58 -23.33
N ARG A 299 3.12 14.66 -23.54
CA ARG A 299 4.32 14.70 -24.37
C ARG A 299 5.57 14.92 -23.53
N THR A 300 6.65 14.33 -23.96
CA THR A 300 7.99 14.64 -23.46
C THR A 300 8.47 15.97 -24.04
N LEU A 301 9.02 16.82 -23.18
CA LEU A 301 9.62 18.10 -23.55
C LEU A 301 11.11 17.86 -23.86
N THR A 302 11.49 18.09 -25.11
CA THR A 302 12.86 17.93 -25.62
C THR A 302 13.62 19.25 -25.70
N THR A 303 12.94 20.36 -25.44
CA THR A 303 13.45 21.74 -25.49
C THR A 303 13.35 22.36 -24.11
N SER A 304 14.25 23.29 -23.78
CA SER A 304 14.18 24.04 -22.53
C SER A 304 12.86 24.80 -22.44
N CYS A 305 12.20 24.73 -21.29
CA CYS A 305 10.96 25.41 -21.03
C CYS A 305 11.15 26.51 -19.98
N GLU A 306 10.51 27.66 -20.18
CA GLU A 306 10.52 28.78 -19.23
C GLU A 306 9.11 29.08 -18.70
N PRO A 307 8.93 29.46 -17.42
CA PRO A 307 7.64 29.92 -16.91
C PRO A 307 7.22 31.23 -17.58
N VAL A 308 5.94 31.35 -17.91
CA VAL A 308 5.39 32.52 -18.64
C VAL A 308 4.23 33.20 -17.91
N GLY A 309 3.90 32.73 -16.70
CA GLY A 309 2.74 33.17 -15.93
C GLY A 309 1.50 32.34 -16.25
N GLU A 310 0.30 32.89 -16.00
CA GLU A 310 -0.95 32.17 -16.20
C GLU A 310 -1.55 32.36 -17.61
N ILE A 311 -2.00 31.26 -18.23
CA ILE A 311 -2.82 31.26 -19.44
C ILE A 311 -4.28 30.89 -19.14
N GLY A 312 -5.20 31.38 -19.97
CA GLY A 312 -6.61 31.00 -19.91
C GLY A 312 -6.87 29.69 -20.68
N LEU A 313 -7.59 28.76 -20.07
CA LEU A 313 -8.11 27.57 -20.71
C LEU A 313 -9.46 27.85 -21.39
N ALA A 314 -9.88 26.97 -22.31
CA ALA A 314 -11.21 27.04 -22.93
C ALA A 314 -12.36 26.93 -21.92
N SER A 315 -12.09 26.39 -20.73
CA SER A 315 -13.01 26.32 -19.58
C SER A 315 -12.99 27.58 -18.72
N GLU A 316 -12.40 28.69 -19.19
CA GLU A 316 -12.25 29.99 -18.50
C GLU A 316 -11.38 29.96 -17.22
N HIS A 317 -10.84 28.80 -16.84
CA HIS A 317 -9.88 28.67 -15.76
C HIS A 317 -8.52 29.23 -16.16
N ARG A 318 -7.85 29.91 -15.23
CA ARG A 318 -6.46 30.36 -15.38
C ARG A 318 -5.51 29.35 -14.74
N VAL A 319 -4.45 29.00 -15.44
CA VAL A 319 -3.44 28.04 -14.98
C VAL A 319 -2.04 28.54 -15.31
N ASP A 320 -1.09 28.27 -14.43
CA ASP A 320 0.33 28.54 -14.71
C ASP A 320 0.75 27.84 -16.00
N ALA A 321 1.68 28.44 -16.74
CA ALA A 321 2.11 27.95 -18.04
C ALA A 321 3.64 27.94 -18.19
N LEU A 322 4.09 27.03 -19.04
CA LEU A 322 5.45 26.97 -19.55
C LEU A 322 5.44 27.29 -21.05
N ARG A 323 6.44 28.03 -21.50
CA ARG A 323 6.77 28.20 -22.92
C ARG A 323 7.91 27.26 -23.24
N CYS A 324 7.73 26.40 -24.24
CA CYS A 324 8.80 25.53 -24.74
C CYS A 324 8.95 25.73 -26.25
N GLY A 325 9.94 26.52 -26.67
CA GLY A 325 10.00 27.02 -28.04
C GLY A 325 8.89 28.04 -28.31
N ASP A 326 8.14 27.87 -29.42
CA ASP A 326 7.03 28.76 -29.79
C ASP A 326 5.69 28.36 -29.15
N ASP A 327 5.64 27.22 -28.47
CA ASP A 327 4.41 26.66 -27.89
C ASP A 327 4.23 27.11 -26.42
N LEU A 328 2.98 27.34 -26.02
CA LEU A 328 2.55 27.60 -24.64
C LEU A 328 1.79 26.40 -24.08
N PHE A 329 2.14 25.98 -22.86
CA PHE A 329 1.57 24.80 -22.22
C PHE A 329 1.07 25.10 -20.82
N PRO A 330 -0.15 24.67 -20.46
CA PRO A 330 -0.59 24.72 -19.08
C PRO A 330 0.23 23.73 -18.25
N VAL A 331 0.77 24.19 -17.13
CA VAL A 331 1.30 23.34 -16.07
C VAL A 331 0.10 22.85 -15.28
N ALA A 332 0.00 21.54 -15.11
CA ALA A 332 -0.98 21.00 -14.18
C ALA A 332 -0.71 21.63 -12.81
N ASN A 333 -1.68 22.38 -12.29
CA ASN A 333 -1.71 22.85 -10.91
C ASN A 333 -1.87 21.65 -9.96
N VAL A 334 -0.91 20.73 -9.96
CA VAL A 334 -0.70 19.80 -8.86
C VAL A 334 0.02 20.61 -7.80
N ARG A 335 -0.67 21.61 -7.23
CA ARG A 335 -0.32 22.01 -5.87
C ARG A 335 -0.49 20.72 -5.07
N GLY A 336 0.64 20.17 -4.63
CA GLY A 336 0.64 19.11 -3.64
C GLY A 336 -0.37 19.51 -2.59
N TYR A 337 -1.35 18.63 -2.36
CA TYR A 337 -2.27 18.79 -1.25
C TYR A 337 -1.41 19.20 -0.06
N HIS A 338 -1.69 20.38 0.52
CA HIS A 338 -1.00 20.84 1.70
C HIS A 338 -1.22 19.78 2.78
N ALA A 339 -0.28 18.84 2.88
CA ALA A 339 -0.11 17.98 4.03
C ALA A 339 0.45 18.88 5.13
N ARG A 340 -0.46 19.43 5.92
CA ARG A 340 -0.22 19.63 7.34
C ARG A 340 -0.72 18.41 8.08
#